data_AF-A0A0J8B0M8-F1
#
_entry.id   AF-A0A0J8B0M8-F1
#
_cell.length_a   1.000
_cell.length_b   1.000
_cell.length_c   1.000
_cell.angle_alpha   90.00
_cell.angle_beta   90.00
_cell.angle_gamma   90.00
#
_symmetry.space_group_name_H-M   'P 1'
#
loop_
_entity.id
_entity.type
_entity.pdbx_description
1 polymer ?
#
loop_
_entity_poly.entity_id
_entity_poly.type
_entity_poly.pdbx_seq_one_letter_code
_entity_poly.pdbx_strand_id
1 'polypeptide(L)'
;MLHSNPDYTPTCAWPEDCTVQWGHGIIPAVPFFEAFPTGTFIRGEGATIAEAEQKAFEKYQRDRACDHLWGRHRPNHSTYTNGAAFCRKCGGFRGSMFREVVILGHWRTPLSRWESDWLAELEGPRDPDFEVHMERKYPGHAESCRKSRRLLRIRKNLFGVEEARIFP
;
A
#
# COMPACT_ATOMS: atom_id res chain seq x y z
N MET A 1 8.31 -13.22 16.34
CA MET A 1 8.25 -14.23 15.25
C MET A 1 6.77 -14.49 15.01
N LEU A 2 6.27 -14.27 13.79
CA LEU A 2 4.91 -14.68 13.43
C LEU A 2 4.86 -16.21 13.56
N HIS A 3 4.02 -16.73 14.44
CA HIS A 3 3.90 -18.17 14.63
C HIS A 3 3.34 -18.78 13.35
N SER A 4 4.20 -19.45 12.58
CA SER A 4 3.81 -20.41 11.57
C SER A 4 3.20 -21.62 12.28
N ASN A 5 1.89 -21.62 12.52
CA ASN A 5 1.19 -22.90 12.60
C ASN A 5 -0.27 -22.72 12.19
N PRO A 6 -0.75 -23.55 11.25
CA PRO A 6 -1.08 -24.95 11.55
C PRO A 6 -0.30 -25.95 10.67
N ASP A 7 -0.21 -27.21 11.13
CA ASP A 7 0.22 -28.40 10.36
C ASP A 7 -0.63 -28.52 9.10
N TYR A 8 -0.26 -27.77 8.06
CA TYR A 8 -0.94 -27.74 6.79
C TYR A 8 0.08 -28.05 5.71
N THR A 9 -0.24 -29.02 4.87
CA THR A 9 0.55 -29.32 3.68
C THR A 9 -0.24 -28.82 2.48
N PRO A 10 0.32 -27.90 1.67
CA PRO A 10 -0.28 -27.48 0.41
C PRO A 10 -0.70 -28.70 -0.42
N THR A 11 -1.94 -28.68 -0.90
CA THR A 11 -2.53 -29.81 -1.65
C THR A 11 -2.64 -29.54 -3.14
N CYS A 12 -2.57 -28.27 -3.55
CA CYS A 12 -2.66 -27.88 -4.94
C CYS A 12 -1.31 -28.06 -5.66
N ALA A 13 -1.38 -28.29 -6.98
CA ALA A 13 -0.21 -28.49 -7.84
C ALA A 13 0.49 -27.16 -8.18
N TRP A 14 1.06 -26.51 -7.17
CA TRP A 14 1.89 -25.32 -7.34
C TRP A 14 3.18 -25.65 -8.13
N PRO A 15 3.68 -24.72 -8.98
CA PRO A 15 4.98 -24.86 -9.63
C PRO A 15 6.13 -25.03 -8.62
N GLU A 16 7.20 -25.71 -9.02
CA GLU A 16 8.38 -25.90 -8.17
C GLU A 16 9.07 -24.57 -7.79
N ASP A 17 8.99 -23.54 -8.65
CA ASP A 17 9.54 -22.21 -8.39
C ASP A 17 8.59 -21.30 -7.60
N CYS A 18 7.40 -21.78 -7.22
CA CYS A 18 6.42 -21.00 -6.48
C CYS A 18 6.57 -21.21 -4.98
N THR A 19 7.06 -20.19 -4.27
CA THR A 19 7.04 -20.19 -2.81
C THR A 19 5.62 -19.89 -2.31
N VAL A 20 5.28 -20.43 -1.14
CA VAL A 20 3.96 -20.27 -0.52
C VAL A 20 4.09 -19.98 0.96
N GLN A 21 3.13 -19.24 1.51
CA GLN A 21 2.96 -19.03 2.95
C GLN A 21 1.49 -18.97 3.32
N TRP A 22 1.15 -19.29 4.56
CA TRP A 22 -0.23 -19.27 5.03
C TRP A 22 -0.30 -18.94 6.53
N GLY A 23 -1.48 -18.53 6.98
CA GLY A 23 -1.69 -18.20 8.38
C GLY A 23 -3.06 -17.57 8.60
N HIS A 24 -3.20 -16.90 9.73
CA HIS A 24 -4.39 -16.14 10.08
C HIS A 24 -4.01 -14.66 10.14
N GLY A 25 -4.88 -13.79 9.61
CA GLY A 25 -4.71 -12.34 9.74
C GLY A 25 -4.65 -11.90 11.21
N ILE A 26 -4.19 -10.67 11.45
CA ILE A 26 -4.15 -10.12 12.81
C ILE A 26 -5.56 -9.67 13.21
N ILE A 27 -6.20 -8.81 12.41
CA ILE A 27 -7.58 -8.34 12.58
C ILE A 27 -8.17 -8.02 11.19
N PRO A 28 -9.21 -8.72 10.71
CA PRO A 28 -9.80 -9.93 11.29
C PRO A 28 -8.85 -11.14 11.16
N ALA A 29 -9.02 -12.14 12.04
CA ALA A 29 -8.24 -13.37 12.05
C ALA A 29 -8.65 -14.34 10.92
N VAL A 30 -8.75 -13.83 9.70
CA VAL A 30 -9.17 -14.59 8.52
C VAL A 30 -8.00 -15.47 8.03
N PRO A 31 -8.23 -16.78 7.83
CA PRO A 31 -7.27 -17.64 7.15
C PRO A 31 -6.88 -17.12 5.77
N PHE A 32 -5.58 -17.08 5.50
CA PHE A 32 -5.03 -16.68 4.21
C PHE A 32 -4.01 -17.69 3.70
N PHE A 33 -3.87 -17.73 2.36
CA PHE A 33 -2.83 -18.46 1.65
C PHE A 33 -2.26 -17.53 0.59
N GLU A 34 -0.95 -17.37 0.59
CA GLU A 34 -0.20 -16.51 -0.32
C GLU A 34 0.77 -17.35 -1.13
N ALA A 35 0.77 -17.13 -2.43
CA ALA A 35 1.64 -17.78 -3.39
C ALA A 35 2.42 -16.72 -4.17
N PHE A 36 3.69 -17.02 -4.44
CA PHE A 36 4.62 -16.14 -5.14
C PHE A 36 5.17 -16.82 -6.41
N PRO A 37 4.32 -17.03 -7.45
CA PRO A 37 4.83 -17.43 -8.76
C PRO A 37 5.72 -16.32 -9.34
N THR A 38 6.64 -16.69 -10.23
CA THR A 38 7.55 -15.74 -10.88
C THR A 38 6.82 -14.51 -11.44
N GLY A 39 7.18 -13.34 -10.91
CA GLY A 39 6.69 -12.03 -11.37
C GLY A 39 5.32 -11.59 -10.84
N THR A 40 4.67 -12.37 -9.98
CA THR A 40 3.33 -12.04 -9.45
C THR A 40 3.18 -12.37 -7.97
N PHE A 41 2.07 -11.89 -7.41
CA PHE A 41 1.64 -12.17 -6.05
C PHE A 41 0.17 -12.56 -6.08
N ILE A 42 -0.15 -13.69 -5.46
CA ILE A 42 -1.51 -14.22 -5.40
C ILE A 42 -1.86 -14.52 -3.96
N ARG A 43 -2.99 -13.97 -3.52
CA ARG A 43 -3.55 -14.21 -2.18
C ARG A 43 -4.96 -14.75 -2.26
N GLY A 44 -5.23 -15.83 -1.54
CA GLY A 44 -6.55 -16.35 -1.27
C GLY A 44 -6.92 -16.18 0.21
N GLU A 45 -8.21 -16.02 0.48
CA GLU A 45 -8.75 -15.91 1.84
C GLU A 45 -10.04 -16.74 1.92
N GLY A 46 -10.22 -17.47 3.02
CA GLY A 46 -11.34 -18.40 3.19
C GLY A 46 -11.69 -18.63 4.65
N ALA A 47 -12.68 -19.50 4.91
CA ALA A 47 -13.01 -19.91 6.26
C ALA A 47 -11.96 -20.89 6.83
N THR A 48 -11.15 -21.51 5.97
CA THR A 48 -10.04 -22.39 6.32
C THR A 48 -8.81 -22.09 5.46
N ILE A 49 -7.63 -22.57 5.88
CA ILE A 49 -6.39 -22.47 5.07
C ILE A 49 -6.55 -23.24 3.75
N ALA A 50 -7.25 -24.38 3.75
CA ALA A 50 -7.52 -25.16 2.53
C ALA A 50 -8.39 -24.40 1.52
N GLU A 51 -9.44 -23.73 2.00
CA GLU A 51 -10.25 -22.85 1.14
C GLU A 51 -9.44 -21.65 0.64
N ALA A 52 -8.57 -21.10 1.47
CA ALA A 52 -7.69 -20.01 1.08
C ALA A 52 -6.70 -20.47 -0.01
N GLU A 53 -6.10 -21.66 0.13
CA GLU A 53 -5.24 -22.27 -0.89
C GLU A 53 -6.00 -22.46 -2.20
N GLN A 54 -7.18 -23.09 -2.16
CA GLN A 54 -7.99 -23.36 -3.34
C GLN A 54 -8.32 -22.07 -4.11
N LYS A 55 -8.73 -21.00 -3.39
CA LYS A 55 -9.00 -19.69 -4.00
C LYS A 55 -7.74 -19.03 -4.57
N ALA A 56 -6.58 -19.20 -3.92
CA ALA A 56 -5.31 -18.75 -4.46
C ALA A 56 -4.96 -19.53 -5.74
N PHE A 57 -5.15 -20.84 -5.74
CA PHE A 57 -4.83 -21.70 -6.87
C PHE A 57 -5.74 -21.44 -8.07
N GLU A 58 -7.04 -21.20 -7.85
CA GLU A 58 -7.97 -20.77 -8.89
C GLU A 58 -7.57 -19.42 -9.52
N LYS A 59 -7.07 -18.48 -8.71
CA LYS A 59 -6.51 -17.23 -9.24
C LYS A 59 -5.26 -17.51 -10.08
N TYR A 60 -4.39 -18.40 -9.65
CA TYR A 60 -3.20 -18.80 -10.40
C TYR A 60 -3.55 -19.48 -11.73
N GLN A 61 -4.50 -20.41 -11.75
CA GLN A 61 -4.96 -21.06 -12.97
C GLN A 61 -5.57 -20.06 -13.96
N ARG A 62 -6.42 -19.15 -13.46
CA ARG A 62 -7.00 -18.08 -14.30
C ARG A 62 -5.94 -17.12 -14.83
N ASP A 63 -4.93 -16.79 -14.03
CA ASP A 63 -3.80 -15.97 -14.45
C ASP A 63 -3.03 -16.68 -15.58
N ARG A 64 -2.63 -17.95 -15.37
CA ARG A 64 -1.89 -18.75 -16.35
C ARG A 64 -2.63 -18.99 -17.66
N ALA A 65 -3.96 -19.15 -17.61
CA ALA A 65 -4.78 -19.38 -18.79
C ALA A 65 -5.14 -18.08 -19.54
N CYS A 66 -4.82 -16.91 -18.99
CA CYS A 66 -5.25 -15.64 -19.56
C CYS A 66 -4.26 -15.13 -20.62
N ASP A 67 -4.77 -14.82 -21.80
CA ASP A 67 -4.09 -13.91 -22.73
C ASP A 67 -4.20 -12.47 -22.17
N HIS A 68 -3.24 -12.07 -21.36
CA HIS A 68 -3.37 -10.88 -20.51
C HIS A 68 -3.50 -9.57 -21.30
N LEU A 69 -4.38 -8.69 -20.80
CA LEU A 69 -4.45 -7.29 -21.21
C LEU A 69 -4.13 -6.38 -20.02
N TRP A 70 -2.89 -5.92 -19.95
CA TRP A 70 -2.37 -5.15 -18.82
C TRP A 70 -2.78 -3.68 -18.87
N GLY A 71 -3.13 -3.13 -17.71
CA GLY A 71 -3.38 -1.71 -17.53
C GLY A 71 -3.10 -1.24 -16.10
N ARG A 72 -2.94 0.07 -15.92
CA ARG A 72 -2.69 0.69 -14.60
C ARG A 72 -3.96 0.94 -13.78
N HIS A 73 -5.10 0.95 -14.45
CA HIS A 73 -6.38 1.26 -13.84
C HIS A 73 -7.11 -0.05 -13.51
N ARG A 74 -7.58 -0.14 -12.27
CA ARG A 74 -8.48 -1.17 -11.79
C ARG A 74 -9.85 -0.51 -11.53
N PRO A 75 -10.97 -1.08 -11.98
CA PRO A 75 -12.30 -0.51 -11.73
C PRO A 75 -12.52 -0.25 -10.23
N ASN A 76 -13.05 0.91 -9.87
CA ASN A 76 -13.26 1.37 -8.48
C ASN A 76 -11.96 1.59 -7.67
N HIS A 77 -10.81 1.71 -8.32
CA HIS A 77 -9.55 2.06 -7.69
C HIS A 77 -8.85 3.20 -8.43
N SER A 78 -8.00 3.92 -7.70
CA SER A 78 -7.10 4.90 -8.27
C SER A 78 -6.12 4.25 -9.26
N THR A 79 -5.73 5.01 -10.28
CA THR A 79 -4.72 4.57 -11.26
C THR A 79 -3.35 4.44 -10.59
N TYR A 80 -2.70 3.28 -10.77
CA TYR A 80 -1.38 3.02 -10.21
C TYR A 80 -0.29 3.80 -10.96
N THR A 81 0.49 4.58 -10.22
CA THR A 81 1.63 5.34 -10.74
C THR A 81 2.96 4.62 -10.53
N ASN A 82 3.06 3.75 -9.53
CA ASN A 82 4.27 3.01 -9.10
C ASN A 82 4.77 1.90 -10.05
N GLY A 83 4.25 1.83 -11.28
CA GLY A 83 4.64 0.83 -12.28
C GLY A 83 3.91 -0.51 -12.22
N ALA A 84 3.04 -0.71 -11.22
CA ALA A 84 2.20 -1.90 -11.16
C ALA A 84 1.14 -1.95 -12.27
N ALA A 85 0.73 -3.16 -12.63
CA ALA A 85 -0.34 -3.41 -13.59
C ALA A 85 -1.32 -4.46 -13.09
N PHE A 86 -2.55 -4.34 -13.60
CA PHE A 86 -3.61 -5.32 -13.43
C PHE A 86 -4.09 -5.78 -14.80
N CYS A 87 -4.38 -7.08 -14.92
CA CYS A 87 -5.00 -7.61 -16.12
C CYS A 87 -6.49 -7.27 -16.11
N ARG A 88 -6.99 -6.63 -17.16
CA ARG A 88 -8.41 -6.28 -17.30
C ARG A 88 -9.33 -7.49 -17.50
N LYS A 89 -8.77 -8.62 -17.94
CA LYS A 89 -9.52 -9.86 -18.22
C LYS A 89 -9.62 -10.75 -16.97
N CYS A 90 -8.49 -11.13 -16.38
CA CYS A 90 -8.46 -12.07 -15.24
C CYS A 90 -8.29 -11.40 -13.87
N GLY A 91 -7.99 -10.10 -13.81
CA GLY A 91 -7.70 -9.41 -12.55
C GLY A 91 -6.33 -9.71 -11.95
N GLY A 92 -5.47 -10.47 -12.64
CA GLY A 92 -4.10 -10.76 -12.22
C GLY A 92 -3.28 -9.49 -12.01
N PHE A 93 -2.27 -9.56 -11.14
CA PHE A 93 -1.38 -8.46 -10.78
C PHE A 93 0.03 -8.71 -11.31
N ARG A 94 0.76 -7.66 -11.70
CA ARG A 94 2.22 -7.73 -11.96
C ARG A 94 2.91 -6.49 -11.41
N GLY A 95 3.99 -6.71 -10.67
CA GLY A 95 4.90 -5.64 -10.24
C GLY A 95 5.78 -5.19 -11.40
N SER A 96 6.11 -3.90 -11.45
CA SER A 96 7.09 -3.34 -12.40
C SER A 96 6.79 -3.59 -13.89
N MET A 97 5.53 -3.79 -14.24
CA MET A 97 5.10 -4.02 -15.63
C MET A 97 5.24 -2.75 -16.48
N PHE A 98 5.05 -1.58 -15.87
CA PHE A 98 5.22 -0.30 -16.52
C PHE A 98 6.28 0.54 -15.81
N ARG A 99 6.85 1.52 -16.52
CA ARG A 99 7.68 2.55 -15.88
C ARG A 99 6.86 3.35 -14.87
N GLU A 100 7.49 3.83 -13.80
CA GLU A 100 6.80 4.72 -12.87
C GLU A 100 6.32 5.99 -13.59
N VAL A 101 5.10 6.44 -13.26
CA VAL A 101 4.60 7.74 -13.70
C VAL A 101 5.08 8.78 -12.69
N VAL A 102 6.14 9.49 -13.06
CA VAL A 102 6.65 10.59 -12.25
C VAL A 102 5.74 11.80 -12.42
N ILE A 103 5.00 12.13 -11.36
CA ILE A 103 4.13 13.32 -11.36
C ILE A 103 5.02 14.55 -11.19
N LEU A 104 5.25 15.26 -12.30
CA LEU A 104 5.95 16.52 -12.29
C LEU A 104 5.13 17.59 -11.56
N GLY A 105 5.81 18.41 -10.76
CA GLY A 105 5.16 19.52 -10.06
C GLY A 105 4.24 19.07 -8.92
N HIS A 106 4.39 17.86 -8.36
CA HIS A 106 3.59 17.41 -7.22
C HIS A 106 3.60 18.38 -6.03
N TRP A 107 4.70 19.14 -5.84
CA TRP A 107 4.78 20.21 -4.84
C TRP A 107 3.77 21.36 -5.03
N ARG A 108 3.13 21.45 -6.20
CA ARG A 108 2.08 22.42 -6.53
C ARG A 108 0.68 21.96 -6.13
N THR A 109 0.53 20.75 -5.61
CA THR A 109 -0.78 20.32 -5.12
C THR A 109 -1.14 21.10 -3.85
N PRO A 110 -2.43 21.45 -3.68
CA PRO A 110 -2.94 21.96 -2.42
C PRO A 110 -2.55 21.03 -1.27
N LEU A 111 -2.48 21.57 -0.05
CA LEU A 111 -2.27 20.72 1.12
C LEU A 111 -3.45 19.78 1.30
N SER A 112 -3.17 18.50 1.55
CA SER A 112 -4.18 17.59 2.08
C SER A 112 -4.66 18.08 3.46
N ARG A 113 -5.82 17.59 3.90
CA ARG A 113 -6.36 17.92 5.23
C ARG A 113 -5.37 17.58 6.34
N TRP A 114 -4.75 16.40 6.27
CA TRP A 114 -3.75 15.97 7.25
C TRP A 114 -2.51 16.86 7.26
N GLU A 115 -2.02 17.30 6.09
CA GLU A 115 -0.90 18.25 6.01
C GLU A 115 -1.28 19.63 6.58
N SER A 116 -2.53 20.06 6.41
CA SER A 116 -3.03 21.31 7.00
C SER A 116 -3.14 21.21 8.52
N ASP A 117 -3.65 20.10 9.04
CA ASP A 117 -3.73 19.83 10.48
C ASP A 117 -2.32 19.76 11.09
N TRP A 118 -1.40 19.04 10.42
CA TRP A 118 0.00 18.97 10.84
C TRP A 118 0.69 20.34 10.81
N LEU A 119 0.40 21.19 9.81
CA LEU A 119 0.90 22.57 9.81
C LEU A 119 0.36 23.36 11.01
N ALA A 120 -0.91 23.19 11.37
CA ALA A 120 -1.49 23.84 12.54
C ALA A 120 -0.81 23.38 13.84
N GLU A 121 -0.52 22.09 13.98
CA GLU A 121 0.26 21.55 15.11
C GLU A 121 1.67 22.16 15.16
N LEU A 122 2.35 22.25 14.00
CA LEU A 122 3.70 22.81 13.92
C LEU A 122 3.75 24.32 14.25
N GLU A 123 2.67 25.03 14.02
CA GLU A 123 2.49 26.47 14.30
C GLU A 123 1.91 26.76 15.69
N GLY A 124 1.30 25.76 16.32
CA GLY A 124 0.73 25.84 17.65
C GLY A 124 1.77 25.96 18.77
N PRO A 125 1.30 26.16 20.01
CA PRO A 125 2.16 26.16 21.18
C PRO A 125 2.86 24.81 21.34
N ARG A 126 4.15 24.84 21.64
CA ARG A 126 4.96 23.63 21.84
C ARG A 126 5.46 23.55 23.27
N ASP A 127 5.41 22.34 23.82
CA ASP A 127 6.00 22.03 25.11
C ASP A 127 7.53 21.94 24.98
N PRO A 128 8.30 22.82 25.66
CA PRO A 128 9.76 22.78 25.61
C PRO A 128 10.35 21.44 26.08
N ASP A 129 9.73 20.79 27.07
CA ASP A 129 10.25 19.53 27.63
C ASP A 129 10.07 18.39 26.63
N PHE A 130 8.94 18.39 25.92
CA PHE A 130 8.69 17.47 24.81
C PHE A 130 9.69 17.67 23.66
N GLU A 131 9.99 18.91 23.29
CA GLU A 131 10.95 19.21 22.21
C GLU A 131 12.37 18.77 22.59
N VAL A 132 12.81 19.01 23.82
CA VAL A 132 14.11 18.50 24.33
C VAL A 132 14.14 16.97 24.31
N HIS A 133 13.06 16.31 24.72
CA HIS A 133 12.95 14.85 24.65
C HIS A 133 13.05 14.35 23.21
N MET A 134 12.32 14.98 22.28
CA MET A 134 12.29 14.59 20.88
C MET A 134 13.63 14.81 20.20
N GLU A 135 14.33 15.91 20.47
CA GLU A 135 15.66 16.17 19.93
C GLU A 135 16.69 15.15 20.45
N ARG A 136 16.58 14.72 21.71
CA ARG A 136 17.42 13.64 22.26
C ARG A 136 17.15 12.29 21.60
N LYS A 137 15.87 11.97 21.34
CA LYS A 137 15.47 10.68 20.73
C LYS A 137 15.69 10.67 19.21
N TYR A 138 15.54 11.82 18.56
CA TYR A 138 15.63 12.04 17.12
C TYR A 138 16.44 13.30 16.84
N PRO A 139 17.78 13.22 16.80
CA PRO A 139 18.64 14.37 16.51
C PRO A 139 18.27 15.06 15.19
N GLY A 140 18.16 16.39 15.20
CA GLY A 140 17.70 17.20 14.07
C GLY A 140 16.17 17.35 13.98
N HIS A 141 15.41 16.89 14.98
CA HIS A 141 13.95 16.99 14.99
C HIS A 141 13.48 18.45 14.84
N ALA A 142 14.03 19.36 15.64
CA ALA A 142 13.63 20.76 15.61
C ALA A 142 13.90 21.42 14.25
N GLU A 143 15.01 21.08 13.60
CA GLU A 143 15.33 21.57 12.26
C GLU A 143 14.38 21.00 11.21
N SER A 144 14.10 19.69 11.26
CA SER A 144 13.14 19.02 10.38
C SER A 144 11.75 19.66 10.50
N CYS A 145 11.29 19.88 11.73
CA CYS A 145 10.03 20.57 12.03
C CYS A 145 9.98 21.99 11.44
N ARG A 146 11.06 22.77 11.57
CA ARG A 146 11.15 24.11 10.97
C ARG A 146 11.07 24.07 9.43
N LYS A 147 11.76 23.11 8.81
CA LYS A 147 11.77 22.92 7.35
C LYS A 147 10.38 22.53 6.83
N SER A 148 9.75 21.55 7.47
CA SER A 148 8.39 21.09 7.13
C SER A 148 7.38 22.23 7.26
N ARG A 149 7.40 22.96 8.37
CA ARG A 149 6.54 24.14 8.58
C ARG A 149 6.68 25.17 7.47
N ARG A 150 7.92 25.52 7.09
CA ARG A 150 8.19 26.48 6.01
C ARG A 150 7.62 26.00 4.67
N LEU A 151 7.88 24.75 4.30
CA LEU A 151 7.43 24.19 3.02
C LEU A 151 5.91 24.12 2.94
N LEU A 152 5.25 23.63 4.00
CA LEU A 152 3.79 23.53 4.06
C LEU A 152 3.14 24.92 4.03
N ARG A 153 3.67 25.91 4.76
CA ARG A 153 3.16 27.28 4.72
C ARG A 153 3.25 27.90 3.32
N ILE A 154 4.37 27.72 2.63
CA ILE A 154 4.51 28.18 1.23
C ILE A 154 3.48 27.50 0.34
N ARG A 155 3.33 26.18 0.43
CA ARG A 155 2.34 25.43 -0.38
C ARG A 155 0.92 25.87 -0.08
N LYS A 156 0.54 26.01 1.18
CA LYS A 156 -0.78 26.50 1.60
C LYS A 156 -1.07 27.90 1.03
N ASN A 157 -0.10 28.81 1.08
CA ASN A 157 -0.27 30.17 0.58
C ASN A 157 -0.39 30.22 -0.96
N LEU A 158 0.31 29.34 -1.67
CA LEU A 158 0.33 29.33 -3.15
C LEU A 158 -0.81 28.52 -3.77
N PHE A 159 -1.19 27.41 -3.13
CA PHE A 159 -2.07 26.39 -3.73
C PHE A 159 -3.29 26.04 -2.85
N GLY A 160 -3.40 26.62 -1.65
CA GLY A 160 -4.51 26.38 -0.75
C GLY A 160 -4.48 25.02 -0.05
N VAL A 161 -5.64 24.61 0.44
CA VAL A 161 -5.92 23.31 1.07
C VAL A 161 -6.96 22.61 0.21
N GLU A 162 -6.85 21.29 0.04
CA GLU A 162 -7.80 20.48 -0.70
C GLU A 162 -9.23 20.69 -0.13
N GLU A 163 -10.15 21.12 -0.99
CA GLU A 163 -11.56 21.22 -0.62
C GLU A 163 -12.13 19.82 -0.44
N ALA A 164 -12.92 19.61 0.62
CA ALA A 164 -13.61 18.36 0.82
C ALA A 164 -14.46 18.07 -0.42
N ARG A 165 -14.11 17.02 -1.16
CA ARG A 165 -15.00 16.48 -2.19
C ARG A 165 -16.22 15.90 -1.46
N ILE A 166 -17.27 16.71 -1.37
CA ILE A 166 -18.61 16.22 -1.07
C ILE A 166 -18.99 15.37 -2.28
N PHE A 167 -18.78 14.06 -2.18
CA PHE A 167 -19.35 13.13 -3.15
C PHE A 167 -20.88 13.15 -2.94
N PRO A 168 -21.69 13.35 -3.98
CA PRO A 168 -23.13 13.18 -3.90
C PRO A 168 -23.51 11.73 -3.62
#